data_AF-A0A7J0AFQ0-F1
#
_entry.id   AF-A0A7J0AFQ0-F1
#
_cell.length_a   1.000
_cell.length_b   1.000
_cell.length_c   1.000
_cell.angle_alpha   90.00
_cell.angle_beta   90.00
_cell.angle_gamma   90.00
#
_symmetry.space_group_name_H-M   'P 1'
#
loop_
_entity.id
_entity.type
_entity.pdbx_description
1 polymer ?
#
loop_
_entity_poly.entity_id
_entity_poly.type
_entity_poly.pdbx_seq_one_letter_code
_entity_poly.pdbx_strand_id
1 'polypeptide(L)'
;MIAGDVKIGECTILSSGAMIHERCHVGKWVVIKGGCRIGSHVPPFVIIAHNPAAFFGVNAWIMKKNGFTEDDITEIAKAYRHMYQSGTSVFNALKRIEADVTPSDNRDAILGFVRDNNLRIVGAVDVTED
;
A
#
# COMPACT_ATOMS: atom_id res chain seq x y z
N MET A 1 8.65 8.40 14.66
CA MET A 1 7.99 7.86 15.89
C MET A 1 7.06 6.75 15.47
N ILE A 2 7.10 5.61 16.18
CA ILE A 2 6.19 4.49 15.98
C ILE A 2 5.38 4.36 17.27
N ALA A 3 4.06 4.47 17.19
CA ALA A 3 3.17 4.34 18.34
C ALA A 3 2.94 2.86 18.71
N GLY A 4 2.07 2.62 19.69
CA GLY A 4 1.80 1.27 20.20
C GLY A 4 1.10 0.36 19.18
N ASP A 5 1.41 -0.93 19.23
CA ASP A 5 0.74 -1.99 18.45
C ASP A 5 0.83 -1.80 16.92
N VAL A 6 1.90 -1.16 16.44
CA VAL A 6 2.16 -1.02 15.00
C VAL A 6 2.84 -2.28 14.47
N LYS A 7 2.33 -2.83 13.37
CA LYS A 7 2.95 -3.94 12.62
C LYS A 7 3.74 -3.38 11.45
N ILE A 8 5.02 -3.74 11.32
CA ILE A 8 5.89 -3.28 10.24
C ILE A 8 6.41 -4.49 9.48
N GLY A 9 6.12 -4.54 8.18
CA GLY A 9 6.56 -5.59 7.28
C GLY A 9 8.04 -5.47 6.92
N GLU A 10 8.57 -6.57 6.43
CA GLU A 10 9.98 -6.71 6.07
C GLU A 10 10.38 -5.74 4.96
N CYS A 11 11.66 -5.31 5.01
CA CYS A 11 12.26 -4.44 4.00
C CYS A 11 11.54 -3.09 3.81
N THR A 12 10.82 -2.63 4.83
CA THR A 12 10.19 -1.32 4.87
C THR A 12 11.18 -0.25 5.30
N ILE A 13 11.16 0.88 4.60
CA ILE A 13 12.01 2.04 4.87
C ILE A 13 11.15 3.16 5.45
N LEU A 14 11.49 3.57 6.68
CA LEU A 14 10.92 4.75 7.33
C LEU A 14 11.92 5.90 7.24
N SER A 15 11.60 6.92 6.45
CA SER A 15 12.47 8.09 6.27
C SER A 15 12.39 9.05 7.47
N SER A 16 13.31 10.03 7.52
CA SER A 16 13.41 10.99 8.62
C SER A 16 12.09 11.71 8.92
N GLY A 17 11.69 11.74 10.19
CA GLY A 17 10.45 12.39 10.62
C GLY A 17 9.15 11.66 10.25
N ALA A 18 9.20 10.42 9.75
CA ALA A 18 8.01 9.60 9.60
C ALA A 18 7.36 9.29 10.97
N MET A 19 6.05 9.48 11.06
CA MET A 19 5.24 9.21 12.25
C MET A 19 4.13 8.23 11.91
N ILE A 20 4.03 7.15 12.70
CA ILE A 20 3.03 6.10 12.52
C ILE A 20 2.17 6.04 13.77
N HIS A 21 0.87 6.25 13.59
CA HIS A 21 -0.14 6.13 14.65
C HIS A 21 -0.33 4.68 15.10
N GLU A 22 -0.90 4.51 16.29
CA GLU A 22 -1.11 3.23 16.92
C GLU A 22 -1.96 2.30 16.06
N ARG A 23 -1.76 0.98 16.20
CA ARG A 23 -2.52 -0.08 15.50
C ARG A 23 -2.44 -0.03 13.97
N CYS A 24 -1.56 0.81 13.40
CA CYS A 24 -1.32 0.79 11.97
C CYS A 24 -0.58 -0.49 11.56
N HIS A 25 -0.92 -1.01 10.40
CA HIS A 25 -0.20 -2.09 9.75
C HIS A 25 0.51 -1.52 8.52
N VAL A 26 1.82 -1.70 8.43
CA VAL A 26 2.64 -1.32 7.28
C VAL A 26 3.13 -2.60 6.60
N GLY A 27 2.80 -2.78 5.33
CA GLY A 27 3.20 -3.94 4.54
C GLY A 27 4.70 -4.00 4.26
N LYS A 28 5.13 -5.07 3.59
CA LYS A 28 6.52 -5.28 3.16
C LYS A 28 6.93 -4.35 2.01
N TRP A 29 8.22 -4.06 1.88
CA TRP A 29 8.81 -3.29 0.77
C TRP A 29 8.26 -1.86 0.61
N VAL A 30 7.71 -1.29 1.68
CA VAL A 30 7.14 0.06 1.69
C VAL A 30 8.24 1.10 1.87
N VAL A 31 8.08 2.27 1.25
CA VAL A 31 8.84 3.47 1.62
C VAL A 31 7.88 4.53 2.14
N ILE A 32 8.06 4.95 3.40
CA ILE A 32 7.40 6.14 3.94
C ILE A 32 8.39 7.30 3.84
N LYS A 33 8.07 8.31 3.02
CA LYS A 33 8.93 9.48 2.83
C LYS A 33 8.98 10.36 4.09
N GLY A 34 9.99 11.22 4.13
CA GLY A 34 10.26 12.04 5.29
C GLY A 34 9.08 12.95 5.67
N GLY A 35 8.88 13.11 6.97
CA GLY A 35 7.83 13.96 7.53
C GLY A 35 6.39 13.42 7.44
N CYS A 36 6.14 12.27 6.81
CA CYS A 36 4.77 11.75 6.63
C CYS A 36 4.13 11.33 7.96
N ARG A 37 2.82 11.60 8.10
CA ARG A 37 1.98 11.16 9.23
C ARG A 37 1.00 10.07 8.78
N ILE A 38 1.26 8.84 9.20
CA ILE A 38 0.49 7.65 8.84
C ILE A 38 -0.58 7.39 9.89
N GLY A 39 -1.85 7.59 9.51
CA GLY A 39 -3.03 7.33 10.36
C GLY A 39 -3.85 6.11 9.94
N SER A 40 -3.43 5.37 8.91
CA SER A 40 -4.14 4.19 8.38
C SER A 40 -3.13 3.18 7.84
N HIS A 41 -3.61 1.99 7.48
CA HIS A 41 -2.76 0.87 7.07
C HIS A 41 -2.09 1.15 5.72
N VAL A 42 -0.81 0.81 5.59
CA VAL A 42 -0.03 1.04 4.37
C VAL A 42 0.18 -0.29 3.66
N PRO A 43 -0.38 -0.50 2.47
CA PRO A 43 -0.29 -1.78 1.78
C PRO A 43 1.13 -2.03 1.22
N PRO A 44 1.52 -3.28 0.93
CA PRO A 44 2.90 -3.63 0.57
C PRO A 44 3.37 -3.00 -0.75
N PHE A 45 4.68 -2.86 -0.96
CA PHE A 45 5.29 -2.41 -2.22
C PHE A 45 5.06 -0.94 -2.61
N VAL A 46 4.43 -0.12 -1.77
CA VAL A 46 4.10 1.28 -2.10
C VAL A 46 5.10 2.29 -1.56
N ILE A 47 5.10 3.47 -2.16
CA ILE A 47 5.74 4.67 -1.66
C ILE A 47 4.63 5.60 -1.14
N ILE A 48 4.72 6.01 0.11
CA ILE A 48 3.84 7.01 0.73
C ILE A 48 4.58 8.33 0.87
N ALA A 49 3.91 9.42 0.50
CA ALA A 49 4.43 10.77 0.56
C ALA A 49 3.36 11.77 1.01
N HIS A 50 3.79 13.01 1.27
CA HIS A 50 2.94 14.15 1.64
C HIS A 50 2.31 14.08 3.04
N ASN A 51 1.69 15.20 3.42
CA ASN A 51 0.88 15.37 4.62
C ASN A 51 -0.35 16.22 4.24
N PRO A 52 -1.57 15.65 4.17
CA PRO A 52 -1.93 14.27 4.55
C PRO A 52 -1.21 13.20 3.71
N ALA A 53 -0.95 12.05 4.33
CA ALA A 53 -0.23 10.95 3.69
C ALA A 53 -1.02 10.36 2.52
N ALA A 54 -0.38 10.25 1.36
CA ALA A 54 -0.98 9.81 0.12
C ALA A 54 -0.10 8.79 -0.61
N PHE A 55 -0.73 7.94 -1.41
CA PHE A 55 -0.05 7.06 -2.34
C PHE A 55 0.72 7.88 -3.38
N PHE A 56 2.04 7.67 -3.47
CA PHE A 56 2.91 8.34 -4.43
C PHE A 56 3.21 7.46 -5.66
N GLY A 57 3.20 6.14 -5.48
CA GLY A 57 3.55 5.18 -6.52
C GLY A 57 4.02 3.84 -5.93
N VAL A 58 4.38 2.91 -6.81
CA VAL A 58 5.01 1.64 -6.39
C VAL A 58 6.51 1.81 -6.20
N ASN A 59 7.09 1.04 -5.28
CA ASN A 59 8.51 1.04 -4.97
C ASN A 59 9.32 0.21 -5.97
N ALA A 60 9.20 0.54 -7.26
CA ALA A 60 9.84 -0.19 -8.35
C ALA A 60 11.37 -0.28 -8.16
N TRP A 61 12.00 0.77 -7.62
CA TRP A 61 13.44 0.76 -7.40
C TRP A 61 13.89 -0.33 -6.43
N ILE A 62 13.23 -0.47 -5.27
CA ILE A 62 13.62 -1.51 -4.31
C ILE A 62 13.25 -2.89 -4.84
N MET A 63 12.11 -3.02 -5.52
CA MET A 63 11.66 -4.29 -6.07
C MET A 63 12.66 -4.80 -7.11
N LYS A 64 13.10 -3.95 -8.07
CA LYS A 64 14.14 -4.32 -9.04
C LYS A 64 15.45 -4.72 -8.36
N LYS A 65 15.84 -4.01 -7.31
CA LYS A 65 17.07 -4.31 -6.55
C LYS A 65 17.01 -5.67 -5.81
N ASN A 66 15.82 -6.16 -5.50
CA ASN A 66 15.59 -7.39 -4.74
C ASN A 66 15.02 -8.53 -5.60
N GLY A 67 15.23 -8.48 -6.92
CA GLY A 67 14.96 -9.61 -7.81
C GLY A 67 13.52 -9.74 -8.32
N PHE A 68 12.68 -8.72 -8.13
CA PHE A 68 11.35 -8.70 -8.75
C PHE A 68 11.49 -8.47 -10.26
N THR A 69 10.70 -9.19 -11.05
CA THR A 69 10.70 -9.05 -12.51
C THR A 69 9.99 -7.76 -12.94
N GLU A 70 10.20 -7.33 -14.18
CA GLU A 70 9.46 -6.18 -14.73
C GLU A 70 7.96 -6.45 -14.78
N ASP A 71 7.58 -7.71 -15.05
CA ASP A 71 6.19 -8.17 -15.07
C ASP A 71 5.58 -8.08 -13.67
N ASP A 72 6.29 -8.54 -12.62
CA ASP A 72 5.83 -8.39 -11.22
C ASP A 72 5.51 -6.93 -10.88
N ILE A 73 6.44 -6.02 -11.22
CA ILE A 73 6.30 -4.60 -10.92
C ILE A 73 5.13 -4.01 -11.70
N THR A 74 4.96 -4.43 -12.95
CA THR A 74 3.86 -4.00 -13.81
C THR A 74 2.51 -4.44 -13.27
N GLU A 75 2.39 -5.69 -12.83
CA GLU A 75 1.16 -6.22 -12.23
C GLU A 75 0.84 -5.55 -10.89
N ILE A 76 1.85 -5.34 -10.03
CA ILE A 76 1.70 -4.59 -8.76
C ILE A 76 1.24 -3.14 -9.06
N ALA A 77 1.83 -2.48 -10.07
CA ALA A 77 1.44 -1.14 -10.46
C ALA A 77 0.01 -1.06 -11.00
N LYS A 78 -0.42 -2.05 -11.80
CA LYS A 78 -1.81 -2.17 -12.25
C LYS A 78 -2.76 -2.31 -11.06
N ALA A 79 -2.44 -3.17 -10.09
CA ALA A 79 -3.27 -3.36 -8.92
C ALA A 79 -3.49 -2.04 -8.14
N TYR A 80 -2.42 -1.28 -7.88
CA TYR A 80 -2.54 -0.01 -7.18
C TYR A 80 -3.19 1.11 -8.01
N ARG A 81 -3.13 1.05 -9.34
CA ARG A 81 -3.91 1.94 -10.20
C ARG A 81 -5.41 1.70 -10.03
N HIS A 82 -5.85 0.44 -9.91
CA HIS A 82 -7.25 0.13 -9.59
C HIS A 82 -7.66 0.67 -8.22
N MET A 83 -6.78 0.62 -7.22
CA MET A 83 -7.08 1.07 -5.86
C MET A 83 -7.11 2.59 -5.69
N TYR A 84 -6.13 3.32 -6.25
CA TYR A 84 -5.95 4.75 -5.95
C TYR A 84 -6.36 5.69 -7.09
N GLN A 85 -6.41 5.21 -8.34
CA GLN A 85 -6.53 6.08 -9.51
C GLN A 85 -7.81 5.84 -10.33
N SER A 86 -8.60 4.82 -9.99
CA SER A 86 -9.81 4.45 -10.74
C SER A 86 -11.10 5.08 -10.23
N GLY A 87 -11.05 5.89 -9.16
CA GLY A 87 -12.22 6.55 -8.58
C GLY A 87 -13.28 5.58 -8.02
N THR A 88 -12.90 4.35 -7.73
CA THR A 88 -13.79 3.32 -7.16
C THR A 88 -13.49 3.07 -5.70
N SER A 89 -14.49 2.61 -4.95
CA SER A 89 -14.27 2.12 -3.59
C SER A 89 -13.23 1.00 -3.56
N VAL A 90 -12.54 0.85 -2.42
CA VAL A 90 -11.53 -0.20 -2.21
C VAL A 90 -12.12 -1.59 -2.46
N PHE A 91 -13.36 -1.82 -2.05
CA PHE A 91 -14.08 -3.06 -2.31
C PHE A 91 -14.21 -3.38 -3.81
N ASN A 92 -14.62 -2.41 -4.62
CA ASN A 92 -14.75 -2.57 -6.06
C ASN A 92 -13.38 -2.67 -6.74
N ALA A 93 -12.37 -1.98 -6.21
CA ALA A 93 -11.00 -2.12 -6.69
C ALA A 93 -10.47 -3.55 -6.49
N LEU A 94 -10.74 -4.20 -5.35
CA LEU A 94 -10.34 -5.60 -5.12
C LEU A 94 -10.93 -6.54 -6.18
N LYS A 95 -12.22 -6.39 -6.49
CA LYS A 95 -12.88 -7.20 -7.54
C LYS A 95 -12.25 -7.00 -8.92
N ARG A 96 -11.90 -5.76 -9.26
CA ARG A 96 -11.21 -5.44 -10.52
C ARG A 96 -9.81 -6.05 -10.56
N ILE A 97 -9.07 -5.98 -9.45
CA ILE A 97 -7.75 -6.62 -9.36
C ILE A 97 -7.86 -8.13 -9.58
N GLU A 98 -8.85 -8.80 -9.00
CA GLU A 98 -9.05 -10.24 -9.19
C GLU A 98 -9.40 -10.63 -10.64
N ALA A 99 -10.05 -9.73 -11.38
CA ALA A 99 -10.43 -9.95 -12.78
C ALA A 99 -9.32 -9.59 -13.77
N ASP A 100 -8.61 -8.47 -13.54
CA ASP A 100 -7.72 -7.84 -14.50
C ASP A 100 -6.23 -8.18 -14.27
N VAL A 101 -5.86 -8.62 -13.06
CA VAL A 101 -4.46 -8.91 -12.67
C VAL A 101 -4.26 -10.42 -12.52
N THR A 102 -3.25 -10.94 -13.23
CA THR A 102 -2.90 -12.36 -13.24
C THR A 102 -2.60 -12.87 -11.82
N PRO A 103 -3.10 -14.05 -11.43
CA PRO A 103 -2.75 -14.67 -10.15
C PRO A 103 -1.24 -14.77 -9.91
N SER A 104 -0.81 -14.24 -8.78
CA SER A 104 0.58 -14.24 -8.33
C SER A 104 0.62 -14.02 -6.82
N ASP A 105 1.72 -14.46 -6.19
CA ASP A 105 1.95 -14.24 -4.76
C ASP A 105 1.94 -12.74 -4.39
N ASN A 106 2.40 -11.89 -5.32
CA ASN A 106 2.42 -10.44 -5.13
C ASN A 106 1.00 -9.85 -5.13
N ARG A 107 0.15 -10.29 -6.07
CA ARG A 107 -1.26 -9.89 -6.11
C ARG A 107 -1.98 -10.35 -4.85
N ASP A 108 -1.80 -11.62 -4.48
CA ASP A 108 -2.51 -12.21 -3.34
C ASP A 108 -2.05 -11.60 -2.01
N ALA A 109 -0.78 -11.23 -1.89
CA ALA A 109 -0.27 -10.44 -0.76
C ALA A 109 -0.94 -9.05 -0.65
N ILE A 110 -1.20 -8.38 -1.78
CA ILE A 110 -1.91 -7.08 -1.79
C ILE A 110 -3.37 -7.29 -1.36
N LEU A 111 -4.08 -8.23 -2.00
CA LEU A 111 -5.49 -8.51 -1.71
C LEU A 111 -5.69 -8.94 -0.24
N GLY A 112 -4.85 -9.86 0.24
CA GLY A 112 -4.87 -10.36 1.61
C GLY A 112 -4.64 -9.23 2.61
N PHE A 113 -3.62 -8.40 2.41
CA PHE A 113 -3.36 -7.26 3.29
C PHE A 113 -4.57 -6.33 3.40
N VAL A 114 -5.20 -5.98 2.28
CA VAL A 114 -6.33 -5.04 2.29
C VAL A 114 -7.54 -5.67 3.00
N ARG A 115 -7.78 -6.97 2.79
CA ARG A 115 -8.87 -7.72 3.46
C ARG A 115 -8.65 -7.81 4.98
N ASP A 116 -7.42 -8.14 5.39
CA ASP A 116 -7.05 -8.31 6.80
C ASP A 116 -7.12 -7.00 7.60
N ASN A 117 -7.06 -5.85 6.91
CA ASN A 117 -7.18 -4.52 7.51
C ASN A 117 -8.54 -3.87 7.21
N ASN A 118 -9.60 -4.66 7.00
CA ASN A 118 -10.99 -4.19 6.83
C ASN A 118 -11.15 -3.14 5.72
N LEU A 119 -10.41 -3.27 4.62
CA LEU A 119 -10.42 -2.35 3.47
C LEU A 119 -9.89 -0.94 3.78
N ARG A 120 -9.41 -0.68 4.99
CA ARG A 120 -8.89 0.62 5.41
C ARG A 120 -7.42 0.73 5.04
N ILE A 121 -7.10 1.62 4.12
CA ILE A 121 -5.73 1.89 3.70
C ILE A 121 -5.46 3.39 3.53
N VAL A 122 -4.20 3.78 3.68
CA VAL A 122 -3.77 5.18 3.58
C VAL A 122 -4.10 5.78 2.22
N GLY A 123 -4.68 6.99 2.20
CA GLY A 123 -4.90 7.74 0.96
C GLY A 123 -5.97 7.17 0.02
N ALA A 124 -6.67 6.10 0.39
CA ALA A 124 -7.87 5.68 -0.33
C ALA A 124 -9.06 6.54 0.09
N VAL A 125 -9.95 6.79 -0.87
CA VAL A 125 -11.19 7.51 -0.61
C VAL A 125 -12.15 6.54 0.07
N ASP A 126 -12.52 6.84 1.32
CA ASP A 126 -13.71 6.24 1.92
C ASP A 126 -14.90 6.77 1.14
N VAL A 127 -15.44 5.94 0.25
CA VAL A 127 -16.79 6.17 -0.26
C VAL A 127 -17.70 5.78 0.89
N THR A 128 -18.00 6.74 1.76
CA THR A 128 -19.17 6.62 2.62
C THR A 128 -20.36 6.45 1.69
N GLU A 129 -20.98 5.28 1.70
CA GLU A 129 -22.35 5.14 1.22
C GLU A 129 -23.19 6.05 2.12
N ASP A 130 -23.55 7.23 1.62
CA ASP A 130 -24.70 8.00 2.10
C ASP A 130 -25.99 7.21 1.84
#